data_AF-A0A1Y4AZY5-F1
#
_entry.id   AF-A0A1Y4AZY5-F1
#
_cell.length_a   1.000
_cell.length_b   1.000
_cell.length_c   1.000
_cell.angle_alpha   90.00
_cell.angle_beta   90.00
_cell.angle_gamma   90.00
#
_symmetry.space_group_name_H-M   'P 1'
#
loop_
_entity.id
_entity.type
_entity.pdbx_description
1 polymer ?
#
loop_
_entity_poly.entity_id
_entity_poly.type
_entity_poly.pdbx_seq_one_letter_code
_entity_poly.pdbx_strand_id
1 'polypeptide(L)'
;MKKNKREKENYLDRIPKINDKKWELDDEGYVEVTVENTGFYNTIAQKFFKKPRFSFIKLDQYGSCVWQQIDGKKTIYEIGQILKSAHKGAADQLYERLASYFRILESNGYVIFLKEKEG
;
A
#
# COMPACT_ATOMS: atom_id res chain seq x y z
N MET A 1 21.75 21.60 -4.25
CA MET A 1 21.59 20.26 -3.62
C MET A 1 20.85 19.34 -4.58
N LYS A 2 21.46 18.26 -5.07
CA LYS A 2 20.84 17.23 -5.91
C LYS A 2 20.58 15.97 -5.05
N LYS A 3 19.52 15.95 -4.23
CA LYS A 3 19.18 14.77 -3.39
C LYS A 3 18.06 13.88 -3.97
N ASN A 4 17.35 14.31 -5.01
CA ASN A 4 16.01 13.79 -5.28
C ASN A 4 15.91 12.51 -6.14
N LYS A 5 16.95 12.09 -6.87
CA LYS A 5 16.85 10.94 -7.79
C LYS A 5 17.26 9.61 -7.14
N ARG A 6 18.43 9.57 -6.51
CA ARG A 6 18.95 8.36 -5.83
C ARG A 6 18.08 7.90 -4.66
N GLU A 7 17.51 8.83 -3.88
CA GLU A 7 16.60 8.48 -2.78
C GLU A 7 15.27 7.90 -3.30
N LYS A 8 14.77 8.39 -4.44
CA LYS A 8 13.59 7.82 -5.11
C LYS A 8 13.89 6.41 -5.62
N GLU A 9 15.03 6.22 -6.28
CA GLU A 9 15.47 4.90 -6.77
C GLU A 9 15.56 3.90 -5.60
N ASN A 10 16.27 4.23 -4.52
CA ASN A 10 16.38 3.37 -3.33
C ASN A 10 14.99 3.02 -2.72
N TYR A 11 14.07 3.99 -2.65
CA TYR A 11 12.72 3.69 -2.16
C TYR A 11 11.96 2.70 -3.05
N LEU A 12 12.13 2.79 -4.38
CA LEU A 12 11.48 1.88 -5.32
C LEU A 12 12.01 0.45 -5.22
N ASP A 13 13.23 0.27 -4.73
CA ASP A 13 13.87 -1.04 -4.54
C ASP A 13 13.38 -1.76 -3.27
N ARG A 14 12.57 -1.11 -2.42
CA ARG A 14 12.04 -1.73 -1.20
C ARG A 14 10.96 -2.77 -1.53
N ILE A 15 10.91 -3.84 -0.74
CA ILE A 15 9.91 -4.92 -0.85
C ILE A 15 8.76 -4.69 0.15
N PRO A 16 7.57 -4.24 -0.28
CA PRO A 16 6.41 -4.11 0.59
C PRO A 16 5.80 -5.48 0.92
N LYS A 17 5.28 -5.60 2.15
CA LYS A 17 4.49 -6.73 2.64
C LYS A 17 3.27 -6.19 3.37
N ILE A 18 2.09 -6.79 3.13
CA ILE A 18 0.85 -6.46 3.85
C ILE A 18 1.04 -6.77 5.34
N ASN A 19 0.70 -5.81 6.20
CA ASN A 19 0.89 -5.87 7.64
C ASN A 19 -0.27 -6.62 8.33
N ASP A 20 -0.30 -7.94 8.16
CA ASP A 20 -1.27 -8.89 8.75
C ASP A 20 -2.74 -8.41 8.71
N LYS A 21 -3.08 -7.57 7.72
CA LYS A 21 -4.43 -7.10 7.47
C LYS A 21 -5.19 -8.18 6.72
N LYS A 22 -6.39 -8.50 7.20
CA LYS A 22 -7.35 -9.29 6.43
C LYS A 22 -7.90 -8.43 5.30
N TRP A 23 -8.00 -9.00 4.11
CA TRP A 23 -8.60 -8.35 2.95
C TRP A 23 -9.17 -9.41 2.00
N GLU A 24 -10.12 -8.99 1.18
CA GLU A 24 -10.76 -9.83 0.16
C GLU A 24 -11.06 -9.02 -1.10
N LEU A 25 -11.47 -9.72 -2.16
CA LEU A 25 -11.98 -9.09 -3.38
C LEU A 25 -13.50 -9.11 -3.32
N ASP A 26 -14.12 -7.98 -3.65
CA ASP A 26 -15.56 -7.94 -3.87
C ASP A 26 -15.93 -8.53 -5.25
N ASP A 27 -17.24 -8.60 -5.52
CA ASP A 27 -17.79 -9.17 -6.77
C ASP A 27 -17.33 -8.42 -8.04
N GLU A 28 -16.84 -7.19 -7.88
CA GLU A 28 -16.33 -6.34 -8.96
C GLU A 28 -14.79 -6.39 -9.07
N GLY A 29 -14.12 -7.12 -8.19
CA GLY A 29 -12.66 -7.26 -8.14
C GLY A 29 -11.92 -6.12 -7.43
N TYR A 30 -12.62 -5.29 -6.66
CA TYR A 30 -11.99 -4.30 -5.79
C TYR A 30 -11.54 -4.93 -4.47
N VAL A 31 -10.42 -4.45 -3.96
CA VAL A 31 -9.90 -4.88 -2.66
C VAL A 31 -10.68 -4.20 -1.55
N GLU A 32 -11.18 -4.98 -0.60
CA GLU A 32 -11.72 -4.49 0.65
C GLU A 32 -10.83 -4.93 1.83
N VAL A 33 -10.26 -3.96 2.56
CA VAL A 33 -9.37 -4.21 3.70
C VAL A 33 -10.16 -4.12 5.00
N THR A 34 -10.09 -5.17 5.82
CA THR A 34 -10.66 -5.18 7.17
C THR A 34 -9.65 -4.60 8.18
N VAL A 35 -10.05 -3.55 8.87
CA VAL A 35 -9.26 -2.86 9.89
C VAL A 35 -9.93 -3.03 11.26
N GLU A 36 -9.22 -3.62 12.22
CA GLU A 36 -9.67 -3.66 13.61
C GLU A 36 -9.43 -2.30 14.29
N ASN A 37 -10.46 -1.74 14.92
CA ASN A 37 -10.43 -0.42 15.56
C ASN A 37 -9.84 -0.46 16.99
N THR A 38 -8.83 -1.30 17.25
CA THR A 38 -8.39 -1.64 18.62
C THR A 38 -7.14 -0.92 19.14
N GLY A 39 -6.47 -0.04 18.37
CA GLY A 39 -5.14 0.45 18.79
C GLY A 39 -4.78 1.92 18.60
N PHE A 40 -5.28 2.63 17.58
CA PHE A 40 -4.74 3.97 17.22
C PHE A 40 -5.74 5.12 17.27
N TYR A 41 -7.05 4.83 17.30
CA TYR A 41 -8.11 5.84 17.37
C TYR A 41 -8.70 5.97 18.78
N ASN A 42 -7.89 5.75 19.83
CA ASN A 42 -8.33 5.84 21.23
C ASN A 42 -9.03 7.18 21.53
N THR A 43 -8.64 8.28 20.87
CA THR A 43 -9.28 9.59 21.03
C THR A 43 -10.69 9.66 20.43
N ILE A 44 -10.97 8.90 19.36
CA ILE A 44 -12.28 8.86 18.70
C ILE A 44 -13.20 7.84 19.41
N ALA A 45 -12.64 6.72 19.86
CA ALA A 45 -13.38 5.66 20.54
C ALA A 45 -13.94 6.12 21.91
N GLN A 46 -13.25 7.00 22.62
CA GLN A 46 -13.67 7.45 23.96
C GLN A 46 -14.95 8.29 23.99
N LYS A 47 -15.29 9.01 22.90
CA LYS A 47 -16.51 9.85 22.85
C LYS A 47 -17.72 9.18 22.20
N PHE A 48 -17.55 8.04 21.53
CA PHE A 48 -18.60 7.44 20.71
C PHE A 48 -18.74 5.95 21.00
N PHE A 49 -19.50 5.64 22.04
CA PHE A 49 -19.76 4.28 22.55
C PHE A 49 -20.62 3.40 21.60
N LYS A 50 -20.43 3.50 20.27
CA LYS A 50 -21.15 2.74 19.23
C LYS A 50 -20.32 2.47 17.95
N LYS A 51 -18.99 2.65 17.96
CA LYS A 51 -18.20 2.39 16.74
C LYS A 51 -17.99 0.88 16.55
N PRO A 52 -18.25 0.30 15.36
CA PRO A 52 -18.05 -1.12 15.11
C PRO A 52 -16.58 -1.52 15.32
N ARG A 53 -16.37 -2.72 15.87
CA ARG A 53 -15.05 -3.29 16.16
C ARG A 53 -14.15 -3.36 14.93
N PHE A 54 -14.75 -3.47 13.74
CA PHE A 54 -14.08 -3.53 12.45
C PHE A 54 -14.58 -2.42 11.52
N SER A 55 -13.72 -1.97 10.62
CA SER A 55 -14.06 -1.10 9.51
C SER A 55 -13.55 -1.71 8.21
N PHE A 56 -14.33 -1.56 7.15
CA PHE A 56 -14.03 -2.08 5.83
C PHE A 56 -13.65 -0.91 4.92
N ILE A 57 -12.50 -1.02 4.25
CA ILE A 57 -11.97 0.02 3.38
C ILE A 57 -11.90 -0.55 1.96
N LYS A 58 -12.87 -0.18 1.11
CA LYS A 58 -12.84 -0.47 -0.33
C LYS A 58 -11.83 0.45 -1.00
N LEU A 59 -10.83 -0.15 -1.66
CA LEU A 59 -9.84 0.57 -2.45
C LEU A 59 -10.42 0.92 -3.83
N ASP A 60 -9.91 1.99 -4.44
CA ASP A 60 -10.22 2.32 -5.83
C ASP A 60 -9.60 1.30 -6.79
N GLN A 61 -9.87 1.42 -8.09
CA GLN A 61 -9.37 0.47 -9.08
C GLN A 61 -7.84 0.42 -9.06
N TYR A 62 -7.19 1.58 -9.02
CA TYR A 62 -5.73 1.67 -9.00
C TYR A 62 -5.15 1.04 -7.72
N GLY A 63 -5.67 1.40 -6.56
CA GLY A 63 -5.24 0.85 -5.27
C GLY A 63 -5.46 -0.66 -5.18
N SER A 64 -6.59 -1.15 -5.70
CA SER A 64 -6.91 -2.59 -5.76
C SER A 64 -5.91 -3.34 -6.65
N CYS A 65 -5.58 -2.80 -7.83
CA CYS A 65 -4.58 -3.39 -8.71
C CYS A 65 -3.19 -3.42 -8.06
N VAL A 66 -2.75 -2.33 -7.42
CA VAL A 66 -1.47 -2.27 -6.72
C VAL A 66 -1.43 -3.25 -5.55
N TRP A 67 -2.47 -3.24 -4.72
CA TRP A 67 -2.57 -4.05 -3.50
C TRP A 67 -2.45 -5.55 -3.78
N GLN A 68 -3.12 -6.04 -4.83
CA GLN A 68 -3.05 -7.43 -5.25
C GLN A 68 -1.65 -7.87 -5.70
N GLN A 69 -0.74 -6.94 -6.06
CA GLN A 69 0.64 -7.28 -6.41
C GLN A 69 1.57 -7.40 -5.20
N ILE A 70 1.13 -6.99 -4.00
CA ILE A 70 1.94 -6.99 -2.77
C ILE A 70 1.99 -8.42 -2.22
N ASP A 71 3.08 -9.13 -2.50
CA ASP A 71 3.30 -10.52 -2.09
C ASP A 71 4.45 -10.69 -1.08
N GLY A 72 5.08 -9.60 -0.64
CA GLY A 72 6.26 -9.64 0.22
C GLY A 72 7.53 -10.13 -0.49
N LYS A 73 7.54 -10.16 -1.83
CA LYS A 73 8.69 -10.58 -2.64
C LYS A 73 9.07 -9.54 -3.69
N LYS A 74 8.09 -8.96 -4.37
CA LYS A 74 8.32 -7.93 -5.39
C LYS A 74 8.67 -6.59 -4.77
N THR A 75 9.62 -5.90 -5.39
CA THR A 75 9.92 -4.48 -5.14
C THR A 75 8.80 -3.57 -5.64
N ILE A 76 8.76 -2.33 -5.15
CA ILE A 76 7.86 -1.31 -5.72
C ILE A 76 8.14 -1.10 -7.22
N TYR A 77 9.41 -1.18 -7.63
CA TYR A 77 9.82 -1.05 -9.02
C TYR A 77 9.17 -2.13 -9.91
N GLU A 78 9.25 -3.40 -9.50
CA GLU A 78 8.67 -4.54 -10.21
C GLU A 78 7.14 -4.45 -10.28
N ILE A 79 6.49 -4.04 -9.19
CA ILE A 79 5.05 -3.77 -9.18
C ILE A 79 4.71 -2.69 -10.23
N GLY A 80 5.51 -1.63 -10.31
CA GLY A 80 5.36 -0.60 -11.34
C GLY A 80 5.51 -1.14 -12.76
N GLN A 81 6.44 -2.06 -13.02
CA GLN A 81 6.61 -2.68 -14.34
C GLN A 81 5.39 -3.53 -14.75
N ILE A 82 4.79 -4.25 -13.80
CA ILE A 82 3.55 -5.01 -14.03
C ILE A 82 2.41 -4.06 -14.44
N LEU A 83 2.22 -2.97 -13.68
CA LEU A 83 1.17 -1.98 -13.96
C LEU A 83 1.41 -1.24 -15.29
N LYS A 84 2.67 -0.94 -15.62
CA LYS A 84 3.05 -0.33 -16.89
C LYS A 84 2.74 -1.24 -18.07
N SER A 85 2.98 -2.55 -17.92
CA SER A 85 2.66 -3.54 -18.96
C SER A 85 1.16 -3.66 -19.19
N ALA A 86 0.36 -3.51 -18.13
CA ALA A 86 -1.11 -3.52 -18.22
C ALA A 86 -1.70 -2.22 -18.82
N HIS A 87 -1.02 -1.08 -18.68
CA HIS A 87 -1.50 0.23 -19.13
C HIS A 87 -0.48 0.95 -20.04
N LYS A 88 -0.63 0.81 -21.36
CA LYS A 88 0.18 1.54 -22.35
C LYS A 88 -0.15 3.04 -22.31
N GLY A 89 0.78 3.88 -21.83
CA GLY A 89 0.71 5.34 -22.02
C GLY A 89 1.04 6.25 -20.82
N ALA A 90 1.25 5.71 -19.61
CA ALA A 90 1.34 6.52 -18.37
C ALA A 90 2.73 6.52 -17.69
N ALA A 91 3.81 6.19 -18.42
CA ALA A 91 5.09 5.75 -17.86
C ALA A 91 5.77 6.73 -16.89
N ASP A 92 5.74 8.03 -17.16
CA ASP A 92 6.58 9.00 -16.45
C ASP A 92 6.05 9.35 -15.04
N GLN A 93 4.72 9.41 -14.86
CA GLN A 93 4.10 9.70 -13.55
C GLN A 93 3.81 8.43 -12.73
N LEU A 94 3.91 7.25 -13.34
CA LEU A 94 3.56 5.98 -12.72
C LEU A 94 4.34 5.75 -11.41
N TYR A 95 5.66 5.91 -11.45
CA TYR A 95 6.52 5.65 -10.30
C TYR A 95 6.37 6.69 -9.19
N GLU A 96 6.05 7.94 -9.54
CA GLU A 96 5.81 8.98 -8.54
C GLU A 96 4.50 8.74 -7.80
N ARG A 97 3.44 8.37 -8.53
CA ARG A 97 2.15 7.97 -7.95
C ARG A 97 2.30 6.72 -7.09
N LEU A 98 3.03 5.73 -7.59
CA LEU A 98 3.24 4.46 -6.89
C LEU A 98 4.03 4.66 -5.59
N ALA A 99 5.13 5.41 -5.63
CA ALA A 99 5.90 5.75 -4.44
C ALA A 99 5.05 6.52 -3.41
N SER A 100 4.20 7.45 -3.87
CA SER A 100 3.31 8.21 -2.98
C SER A 100 2.26 7.31 -2.33
N TYR A 101 1.68 6.39 -3.10
CA TYR A 101 0.73 5.41 -2.60
C TYR A 101 1.34 4.51 -1.53
N PHE A 102 2.52 3.95 -1.78
CA PHE A 102 3.22 3.12 -0.79
C PHE A 102 3.61 3.88 0.48
N ARG A 103 3.99 5.16 0.38
CA ARG A 103 4.23 6.01 1.57
C ARG A 103 2.98 6.18 2.42
N ILE A 104 1.81 6.32 1.79
CA ILE A 104 0.52 6.40 2.50
C ILE A 104 0.24 5.08 3.20
N LEU A 105 0.40 3.94 2.51
CA LEU A 105 0.20 2.62 3.10
C LEU A 105 1.13 2.36 4.28
N GLU A 106 2.42 2.71 4.14
CA GLU A 106 3.44 2.58 5.19
C GLU A 106 3.12 3.44 6.40
N SER A 107 2.79 4.72 6.18
CA SER A 107 2.50 5.69 7.26
C SER A 107 1.25 5.33 8.06
N ASN A 108 0.29 4.63 7.44
CA ASN A 108 -0.92 4.15 8.10
C ASN A 108 -0.80 2.70 8.60
N GLY A 109 0.37 2.08 8.47
CA GLY A 109 0.63 0.71 8.95
C GLY A 109 -0.14 -0.38 8.20
N TYR A 110 -0.54 -0.14 6.95
CA TYR A 110 -1.12 -1.18 6.07
C TYR A 110 -0.06 -2.10 5.47
N VAL A 111 1.12 -1.54 5.21
CA VAL A 111 2.27 -2.30 4.71
C VAL A 111 3.48 -2.02 5.58
N ILE A 112 4.34 -3.02 5.69
CA ILE A 112 5.70 -2.90 6.19
C ILE A 112 6.66 -3.20 5.05
N PHE A 113 7.88 -2.69 5.13
CA PHE A 113 8.92 -3.04 4.19
C PHE A 113 9.89 -4.01 4.84
N LEU A 114 10.20 -5.08 4.12
CA LEU A 114 11.21 -6.03 4.56
C LEU A 114 12.57 -5.33 4.52
N LYS A 115 13.36 -5.48 5.58
CA LYS A 115 14.76 -5.07 5.55
C LYS A 115 15.49 -5.97 4.57
N GLU A 116 16.41 -5.41 3.78
CA GLU A 116 17.37 -6.22 3.04
C GLU A 116 18.03 -7.19 4.03
N LYS A 117 18.22 -8.45 3.61
CA LYS A 117 19.07 -9.35 4.37
C LYS A 117 20.44 -8.68 4.44
N GLU A 118 20.85 -8.24 5.63
CA GLU A 118 22.26 -8.04 5.91
C GLU A 118 22.94 -9.38 5.58
N GLY A 119 23.72 -9.37 4.50
CA GLY A 119 24.50 -10.52 4.05
C GLY A 119 25.65 -10.83 5.00
#